data_AF-A0A9W8ZZN1-F1
#
_entry.id   AF-A0A9W8ZZN1-F1
#
_cell.length_a   1.000
_cell.length_b   1.000
_cell.length_c   1.000
_cell.angle_alpha   90.00
_cell.angle_beta   90.00
_cell.angle_gamma   90.00
#
_symmetry.space_group_name_H-M   'P 1'
#
loop_
_entity.id
_entity.type
_entity.pdbx_description
1 polymer ?
#
loop_
_entity_poly.entity_id
_entity_poly.type
_entity_poly.pdbx_seq_one_letter_code
_entity_poly.pdbx_strand_id
1 'polypeptide(L)'
;MPRRRTIDHNFIYVAQIDWKIPVKDLFRKEGWGFWGRHRVFTGEDGQEYRWNLGRTHPQLVLNDASKMLVATFHQERLFSKNNTARLEIFPPGQHMIDEIFVTFTYIERLRRAKESLTDQSRNIFKPPSSSFGIVGIYIHEHEPRT
;
A
#
# COMPACT_ATOMS: atom_id res chain seq x y z
N MET A 1 -26.08 41.48 -4.61
CA MET A 1 -26.19 40.46 -3.54
C MET A 1 -26.36 39.08 -4.18
N PRO A 2 -25.33 38.22 -4.27
CA PRO A 2 -25.54 36.83 -4.66
C PRO A 2 -25.53 35.89 -3.45
N ARG A 3 -26.50 34.96 -3.46
CA ARG A 3 -26.74 33.91 -2.46
C ARG A 3 -25.51 33.02 -2.25
N ARG A 4 -25.11 32.85 -0.98
CA ARG A 4 -24.24 31.74 -0.55
C ARG A 4 -24.97 30.42 -0.81
N ARG A 5 -24.38 29.54 -1.62
CA ARG A 5 -24.70 28.11 -1.63
C ARG A 5 -23.83 27.45 -0.58
N THR A 6 -24.42 26.95 0.49
CA THR A 6 -23.77 26.06 1.45
C THR A 6 -23.64 24.70 0.78
N ILE A 7 -22.41 24.23 0.57
CA ILE A 7 -22.14 22.85 0.15
C ILE A 7 -22.09 22.04 1.43
N ASP A 8 -23.12 21.23 1.66
CA ASP A 8 -23.17 20.27 2.75
C ASP A 8 -22.16 19.16 2.44
N HIS A 9 -20.97 19.26 3.02
CA HIS A 9 -19.96 18.22 2.93
C HIS A 9 -20.34 17.11 3.90
N ASN A 10 -21.11 16.13 3.43
CA ASN A 10 -21.25 14.84 4.10
C ASN A 10 -19.90 14.12 4.04
N PHE A 11 -19.03 14.40 5.00
CA PHE A 11 -17.86 13.56 5.25
C PHE A 11 -18.36 12.24 5.85
N ILE A 12 -18.29 11.17 5.07
CA ILE A 12 -18.49 9.81 5.58
C ILE A 12 -17.19 9.43 6.29
N TYR A 13 -17.27 9.16 7.59
CA TYR A 13 -16.18 8.52 8.31
C TYR A 13 -16.02 7.10 7.77
N VAL A 14 -14.94 6.87 7.01
CA VAL A 14 -14.69 5.58 6.36
C VAL A 14 -13.90 4.63 7.26
N ALA A 15 -13.03 5.17 8.13
CA ALA A 15 -12.30 4.38 9.12
C ALA A 15 -11.85 5.23 10.31
N GLN A 16 -11.78 4.61 11.49
CA GLN A 16 -11.17 5.18 12.69
C GLN A 16 -9.85 4.46 12.96
N ILE A 17 -8.73 5.07 12.60
CA ILE A 17 -7.41 4.49 12.82
C ILE A 17 -6.82 5.07 14.11
N ASP A 18 -6.62 4.23 15.11
CA ASP A 18 -5.79 4.61 16.26
C ASP A 18 -4.32 4.60 15.83
N TRP A 19 -3.82 5.79 15.51
CA TRP A 19 -2.43 6.03 15.08
C TRP A 19 -1.40 5.72 16.17
N LYS A 20 -1.82 5.42 17.41
CA LYS A 20 -0.90 5.07 18.51
C LYS A 20 -0.53 3.59 18.55
N ILE A 21 -1.15 2.74 17.73
CA ILE A 21 -0.85 1.30 17.73
C ILE A 21 0.54 1.06 17.12
N PRO A 22 1.50 0.48 17.86
CA PRO A 22 2.79 0.11 17.31
C PRO A 22 2.61 -0.93 16.20
N VAL A 23 3.30 -0.73 15.08
CA VAL A 23 3.27 -1.64 13.92
C VAL A 23 3.59 -3.10 14.27
N LYS A 24 4.42 -3.33 15.29
CA LYS A 24 4.77 -4.65 15.81
C LYS A 24 3.58 -5.40 16.43
N ASP A 25 2.58 -4.65 16.89
CA ASP A 25 1.37 -5.18 17.52
C ASP A 25 0.29 -5.43 16.46
N LEU A 26 0.34 -4.69 15.35
CA LEU A 26 -0.52 -4.92 14.17
C LEU A 26 -0.02 -6.08 13.29
N PHE A 27 1.30 -6.23 13.14
CA PHE A 27 1.87 -7.26 12.27
C PHE A 27 2.77 -8.25 13.01
N ARG A 28 2.36 -9.52 12.99
CA ARG A 28 3.25 -10.64 13.26
C ARG A 28 4.18 -10.86 12.07
N LYS A 29 5.45 -11.17 12.34
CA LYS A 29 6.41 -11.56 11.30
C LYS A 29 6.42 -13.08 11.14
N GLU A 30 6.29 -13.55 9.91
CA GLU A 30 6.24 -14.99 9.61
C GLU A 30 7.04 -15.31 8.34
N GLY A 31 7.61 -16.52 8.26
CA GLY A 31 8.32 -16.99 7.08
C GLY A 31 9.46 -16.08 6.60
N TRP A 32 9.81 -16.24 5.32
CA TRP A 32 10.85 -15.47 4.63
C TRP A 32 10.44 -15.23 3.17
N GLY A 33 10.49 -13.96 2.76
CA GLY A 33 10.40 -13.51 1.37
C GLY A 33 11.66 -12.80 0.93
N PHE A 34 11.68 -12.35 -0.33
CA PHE A 34 12.85 -11.71 -0.95
C PHE A 34 13.25 -10.44 -0.21
N TRP A 35 12.27 -9.66 0.24
CA TRP A 35 12.50 -8.44 1.02
C TRP A 35 12.39 -8.71 2.54
N GLY A 36 12.65 -9.93 3.00
CA GLY A 36 12.64 -10.36 4.41
C GLY A 36 11.34 -11.03 4.84
N ARG A 37 11.14 -11.19 6.17
CA ARG A 37 9.97 -11.90 6.74
C ARG A 37 8.66 -11.29 6.25
N HIS A 38 7.66 -12.12 6.00
CA HIS A 38 6.31 -11.71 5.65
C HIS A 38 5.65 -10.95 6.80
N ARG A 39 4.49 -10.35 6.54
CA ARG A 39 3.67 -9.66 7.55
C ARG A 39 2.32 -10.34 7.61
N VAL A 40 1.93 -10.74 8.81
CA VAL A 40 0.64 -11.36 9.10
C VAL A 40 -0.15 -10.41 9.98
N PHE A 41 -1.43 -10.22 9.69
CA PHE A 41 -2.36 -9.46 10.52
C PHE A 41 -3.69 -10.21 10.61
N THR A 42 -4.48 -9.89 11.62
CA THR A 42 -5.85 -10.39 11.77
C THR A 42 -6.81 -9.30 11.28
N GLY A 43 -7.69 -9.64 10.35
CA GLY A 43 -8.74 -8.73 9.87
C GLY A 43 -9.86 -8.55 10.90
N GLU A 44 -10.74 -7.58 10.67
CA GLU A 44 -11.92 -7.37 11.52
C GLU A 44 -12.90 -8.56 11.48
N ASP A 45 -12.84 -9.34 10.40
CA ASP A 45 -13.55 -10.61 10.24
C ASP A 45 -12.99 -11.76 11.08
N GLY A 46 -11.92 -11.51 11.85
CA GLY A 46 -11.25 -12.51 12.69
C GLY A 46 -10.34 -13.48 11.94
N GLN A 47 -10.17 -13.33 10.62
CA GLN A 47 -9.31 -14.18 9.82
C GLN A 47 -7.87 -13.66 9.80
N GLU A 48 -6.89 -14.57 9.73
CA GLU A 48 -5.50 -14.18 9.55
C GLU A 48 -5.16 -14.04 8.06
N TYR A 49 -4.49 -12.95 7.71
CA TYR A 49 -4.04 -12.64 6.36
C TYR A 49 -2.53 -12.43 6.33
N ARG A 50 -1.88 -12.83 5.24
CA ARG A 50 -0.43 -12.70 5.06
C ARG A 50 -0.06 -11.92 3.81
N TRP A 51 0.68 -10.84 4.00
CA TRP A 51 1.42 -10.16 2.96
C TRP A 51 2.72 -10.88 2.64
N ASN A 52 2.75 -11.51 1.47
CA ASN A 52 3.95 -12.10 0.89
C ASN A 52 4.82 -10.98 0.28
N LEU A 53 5.99 -10.77 0.87
CA LEU A 53 7.03 -9.87 0.36
C LEU A 53 7.82 -10.54 -0.79
N GLY A 54 7.15 -10.74 -1.92
CA GLY A 54 7.71 -11.31 -3.13
C GLY A 54 8.75 -10.39 -3.79
N ARG A 55 9.53 -10.96 -4.72
CA ARG A 55 10.61 -10.22 -5.42
C ARG A 55 10.07 -9.06 -6.27
N THR A 56 8.97 -9.29 -6.98
CA THR A 56 8.42 -8.38 -7.98
C THR A 56 7.19 -7.61 -7.52
N HIS A 57 6.33 -8.23 -6.70
CA HIS A 57 5.12 -7.58 -6.21
C HIS A 57 4.65 -8.17 -4.87
N PRO A 58 4.14 -7.32 -3.96
CA PRO A 58 3.38 -7.76 -2.80
C PRO A 58 2.09 -8.48 -3.18
N GLN A 59 1.79 -9.56 -2.46
CA GLN A 59 0.53 -10.30 -2.56
C GLN A 59 -0.05 -10.52 -1.18
N LEU A 60 -1.35 -10.32 -1.03
CA LEU A 60 -2.10 -10.65 0.16
C LEU A 60 -2.83 -11.97 -0.05
N VAL A 61 -2.62 -12.90 0.87
CA VAL A 61 -3.31 -14.19 0.89
C VAL A 61 -3.98 -14.44 2.23
N LEU A 62 -5.01 -15.26 2.23
CA LEU A 62 -5.52 -15.87 3.46
C LEU A 62 -4.40 -16.73 4.10
N ASN A 63 -4.18 -16.61 5.41
CA ASN A 63 -3.09 -17.29 6.11
C ASN A 63 -3.51 -18.69 6.61
N ASP A 64 -4.18 -19.44 5.76
CA ASP A 64 -4.64 -20.80 6.01
C ASP A 64 -4.03 -21.80 5.02
N ALA A 65 -4.54 -23.03 5.01
CA ALA A 65 -4.11 -24.04 4.05
C ALA A 65 -4.46 -23.68 2.60
N SER A 66 -5.54 -22.91 2.37
CA SER A 66 -5.98 -22.53 1.02
C SER A 66 -5.01 -21.55 0.37
N LYS A 67 -4.40 -20.66 1.17
CA LYS A 67 -3.56 -19.55 0.68
C LYS A 67 -4.26 -18.74 -0.41
N MET A 68 -5.58 -18.60 -0.29
CA MET A 68 -6.41 -17.94 -1.28
C MET A 68 -5.94 -16.50 -1.50
N LEU A 69 -5.86 -16.07 -2.76
CA LEU A 69 -5.41 -14.74 -3.13
C LEU A 69 -6.51 -13.71 -2.86
N VAL A 70 -6.16 -12.67 -2.09
CA VAL A 70 -7.07 -11.61 -1.64
C VAL A 70 -6.76 -10.31 -2.37
N ALA A 71 -5.48 -9.97 -2.50
CA ALA A 71 -5.05 -8.80 -3.27
C ALA A 71 -3.65 -9.01 -3.86
N THR A 72 -3.35 -8.29 -4.93
CA THR A 72 -2.01 -8.23 -5.53
C THR A 72 -1.70 -6.83 -6.03
N PHE A 73 -0.47 -6.37 -5.83
CA PHE A 73 -0.03 -5.12 -6.40
C PHE A 73 0.71 -5.35 -7.71
N HIS A 74 0.40 -4.61 -8.76
CA HIS A 74 1.12 -4.65 -10.02
C HIS A 74 1.92 -3.35 -10.15
N GLN A 75 3.25 -3.45 -10.14
CA GLN A 75 4.14 -2.31 -10.35
C GLN A 75 4.26 -1.97 -11.84
N GLU A 76 4.42 -0.69 -12.16
CA GLU A 76 4.79 -0.28 -13.53
C GLU A 76 6.09 -0.95 -13.94
N ARG A 77 6.11 -1.57 -15.12
CA ARG A 77 7.36 -2.07 -15.71
C ARG A 77 8.00 -0.95 -16.52
N LEU A 78 9.28 -0.68 -16.26
CA LEU A 78 10.12 0.30 -16.99
C LEU A 78 10.07 0.18 -18.53
N PHE A 79 9.68 -0.97 -19.07
CA PHE A 79 9.63 -1.24 -20.52
C PHE A 79 8.20 -1.28 -21.11
N SER A 80 7.17 -0.92 -20.35
CA SER A 80 5.78 -0.97 -20.83
C SER A 80 5.10 0.38 -20.64
N LYS A 81 4.91 1.11 -21.75
CA LYS A 81 4.31 2.46 -21.78
C LYS A 81 2.85 2.54 -21.28
N ASN A 82 2.19 1.40 -21.04
CA ASN A 82 0.75 1.33 -20.77
C ASN A 82 0.37 0.66 -19.43
N ASN A 83 1.32 0.34 -18.56
CA ASN A 83 1.01 -0.33 -17.30
C ASN A 83 1.12 0.65 -16.12
N THR A 84 0.00 1.27 -15.77
CA THR A 84 -0.14 2.05 -14.53
C THR A 84 -0.09 1.14 -13.31
N ALA A 85 0.61 1.57 -12.26
CA ALA A 85 0.67 0.83 -11.01
C ALA A 85 -0.74 0.70 -10.41
N ARG A 86 -1.13 -0.52 -10.05
CA ARG A 86 -2.48 -0.78 -9.53
C ARG A 86 -2.49 -1.86 -8.46
N LEU A 87 -3.30 -1.64 -7.44
CA LEU A 87 -3.66 -2.65 -6.44
C LEU A 87 -4.95 -3.31 -6.89
N GLU A 88 -4.88 -4.61 -7.19
CA GLU A 88 -6.02 -5.43 -7.58
C GLU A 88 -6.52 -6.19 -6.36
N ILE A 89 -7.81 -6.04 -6.05
CA ILE A 89 -8.50 -6.70 -4.94
C ILE A 89 -9.48 -7.71 -5.54
N PHE A 90 -9.35 -8.97 -5.15
CA PHE A 90 -10.20 -10.07 -5.61
C PHE A 90 -11.50 -10.13 -4.80
N PRO A 91 -12.55 -10.83 -5.28
CA PRO A 91 -13.83 -10.94 -4.56
C PRO A 91 -13.68 -11.31 -3.07
N PRO A 92 -12.77 -12.20 -2.64
CA PRO A 92 -12.59 -12.52 -1.23
C PRO A 92 -12.05 -11.40 -0.34
N GLY A 93 -11.59 -10.27 -0.90
CA GLY A 93 -11.06 -9.13 -0.15
C GLY A 93 -11.96 -7.90 -0.20
N GLN A 94 -13.09 -7.96 -0.90
CA GLN A 94 -13.97 -6.79 -1.09
C GLN A 94 -14.62 -6.31 0.21
N HIS A 95 -14.73 -7.17 1.23
CA HIS A 95 -15.29 -6.81 2.53
C HIS A 95 -14.32 -6.05 3.43
N MET A 96 -13.04 -5.95 3.06
CA MET A 96 -11.97 -5.40 3.91
C MET A 96 -11.04 -4.45 3.12
N ILE A 97 -11.61 -3.70 2.17
CA ILE A 97 -10.85 -2.86 1.24
C ILE A 97 -9.98 -1.84 1.98
N ASP A 98 -10.50 -1.26 3.06
CA ASP A 98 -9.79 -0.23 3.83
C ASP A 98 -8.57 -0.81 4.53
N GLU A 99 -8.71 -1.98 5.16
CA GLU A 99 -7.62 -2.71 5.80
C GLU A 99 -6.57 -3.15 4.77
N ILE A 100 -7.00 -3.62 3.60
CA ILE A 100 -6.09 -3.95 2.50
C ILE A 100 -5.30 -2.69 2.11
N PHE A 101 -5.93 -1.54 1.96
CA PHE A 101 -5.26 -0.32 1.53
C PHE A 101 -4.26 0.23 2.56
N VAL A 102 -4.66 0.26 3.83
CA VAL A 102 -3.80 0.71 4.94
C VAL A 102 -2.60 -0.22 5.10
N THR A 103 -2.84 -1.53 5.14
CA THR A 103 -1.76 -2.52 5.30
C THR A 103 -0.86 -2.54 4.08
N PHE A 104 -1.40 -2.44 2.86
CA PHE A 104 -0.63 -2.34 1.63
C PHE A 104 0.33 -1.14 1.64
N THR A 105 -0.14 0.04 2.06
CA THR A 105 0.69 1.25 2.10
C THR A 105 1.93 1.05 3.00
N TYR A 106 1.74 0.40 4.15
CA TYR A 106 2.86 0.02 5.02
C TYR A 106 3.82 -0.97 4.33
N ILE A 107 3.27 -2.00 3.66
CA ILE A 107 4.06 -3.02 2.97
C ILE A 107 4.89 -2.44 1.83
N GLU A 108 4.32 -1.55 1.03
CA GLU A 108 5.00 -0.90 -0.08
C GLU A 108 6.10 0.05 0.43
N ARG A 109 5.85 0.79 1.51
CA ARG A 109 6.88 1.59 2.18
C ARG A 109 8.05 0.73 2.65
N LEU A 110 7.76 -0.42 3.26
CA LEU A 110 8.78 -1.36 3.73
C LEU A 110 9.61 -1.93 2.57
N ARG A 111 8.97 -2.28 1.46
CA ARG A 111 9.64 -2.80 0.26
C ARG A 111 10.60 -1.76 -0.33
N ARG A 112 10.12 -0.53 -0.54
CA ARG A 112 10.92 0.59 -1.08
C ARG A 112 12.11 0.95 -0.20
N ALA A 113 11.92 0.95 1.12
CA ALA A 113 13.02 1.21 2.07
C ALA A 113 14.13 0.14 1.98
N LYS A 114 13.79 -1.10 1.65
CA LYS A 114 14.77 -2.17 1.47
C LYS A 114 15.42 -2.15 0.09
N GLU A 115 14.65 -1.80 -0.93
CA GLU A 115 15.17 -1.57 -2.28
C GLU A 115 16.22 -0.46 -2.26
N SER A 116 15.94 0.69 -1.63
CA SER A 116 16.90 1.79 -1.55
C SER A 116 18.17 1.45 -0.76
N LEU A 117 18.07 0.67 0.32
CA LEU A 117 19.24 0.17 1.06
C LEU A 117 20.06 -0.82 0.24
N THR A 118 19.40 -1.64 -0.57
CA THR A 118 20.09 -2.60 -1.46
C THR A 118 20.72 -1.88 -2.64
N ASP A 119 20.09 -0.83 -3.15
CA ASP A 119 20.66 0.01 -4.21
C ASP A 119 21.81 0.88 -3.68
N GLN A 120 21.73 1.39 -2.44
CA GLN A 120 22.87 2.07 -1.80
C GLN A 120 24.06 1.14 -1.61
N SER A 121 23.85 -0.11 -1.18
CA SER A 121 24.95 -1.07 -1.04
C SER A 121 25.54 -1.51 -2.38
N ARG A 122 24.75 -1.49 -3.46
CA ARG A 122 25.23 -1.69 -4.84
C ARG A 122 25.97 -0.49 -5.43
N ASN A 123 25.67 0.73 -4.99
CA ASN A 123 26.17 1.99 -5.58
C ASN A 123 27.42 2.59 -4.90
N ILE A 124 28.21 1.80 -4.16
CA ILE A 124 29.47 2.27 -3.50
C ILE A 124 30.51 2.83 -4.51
N PHE A 125 30.31 2.68 -5.83
CA PHE A 125 31.21 3.18 -6.88
C PHE A 125 30.71 4.40 -7.71
N LYS A 126 29.78 5.23 -7.21
CA LYS A 126 29.56 6.56 -7.83
C LYS A 126 28.89 7.59 -6.91
N PRO A 127 29.55 8.72 -6.55
CA PRO A 127 28.89 9.87 -5.94
C PRO A 127 28.58 10.94 -7.02
N PRO A 128 27.92 12.07 -6.69
CA PRO A 128 26.53 12.25 -6.27
C PRO A 128 25.77 13.24 -7.21
N SER A 129 24.45 13.40 -7.08
CA SER A 129 23.79 14.72 -7.10
C SER A 129 22.27 14.63 -6.94
N SER A 130 21.73 15.55 -6.13
CA SER A 130 20.35 16.05 -6.11
C SER A 130 19.42 15.49 -5.04
N SER A 131 19.11 16.42 -4.13
CA SER A 131 18.10 16.46 -3.09
C SER A 131 16.74 15.93 -3.51
N PHE A 132 16.15 15.04 -2.70
CA PHE A 132 14.74 14.68 -2.81
C PHE A 132 13.92 15.52 -1.84
N GLY A 133 13.22 16.52 -2.39
CA GLY A 133 12.14 17.21 -1.73
C GLY A 133 10.95 16.27 -1.48
N ILE A 134 10.19 16.58 -0.42
CA ILE A 134 8.94 15.92 -0.08
C ILE A 134 7.98 16.04 -1.26
N VAL A 135 7.58 14.92 -1.87
CA VAL A 135 6.50 14.90 -2.86
C VAL A 135 5.17 14.90 -2.11
N GLY A 136 4.56 16.08 -1.98
CA GLY A 136 3.17 16.21 -1.57
C GLY A 136 2.26 15.80 -2.73
N ILE A 137 1.28 14.93 -2.46
CA ILE A 137 0.25 14.57 -3.44
C ILE A 137 -0.83 15.65 -3.37
N TYR A 138 -0.99 16.43 -4.44
CA TYR A 138 -2.10 17.36 -4.63
C TYR A 138 -3.13 16.74 -5.56
N ILE A 139 -4.39 16.70 -5.14
CA ILE A 139 -5.52 16.31 -5.98
C ILE A 139 -6.04 17.58 -6.65
N HIS A 140 -6.02 17.62 -7.99
CA HIS A 140 -6.59 18.71 -8.77
C HIS A 140 -8.00 18.30 -9.20
N GLU A 141 -9.03 18.94 -8.63
CA GLU A 141 -10.39 18.81 -9.16
C GLU A 141 -10.46 19.53 -10.52
N HIS A 142 -11.04 18.86 -11.51
CA HIS A 142 -11.29 19.42 -12.82
C HIS A 142 -12.79 19.67 -12.92
N GLU A 143 -13.19 20.94 -12.84
CA GLU A 143 -14.59 21.32 -13.07
C GLU A 143 -14.91 21.13 -14.57
N PRO A 144 -16.03 20.48 -14.93
CA PRO A 144 -16.43 20.33 -16.32
C PRO A 144 -16.97 21.68 -16.83
N ARG A 145 -16.45 22.14 -17.97
CA ARG A 145 -16.98 23.33 -18.66
C ARG A 145 -18.37 23.02 -19.22
N THR A 146 -19.35 23.85 -18.87
CA THR A 146 -20.53 24.14 -19.70
C THR A 146 -20.35 25.52 -20.33
#